data_AF-A0A8S3H8T8-F1
#
_entry.id   AF-A0A8S3H8T8-F1
#
_cell.length_a   1.000
_cell.length_b   1.000
_cell.length_c   1.000
_cell.angle_alpha   90.00
_cell.angle_beta   90.00
_cell.angle_gamma   90.00
#
_symmetry.space_group_name_H-M   'P 1'
#
loop_
_entity.id
_entity.type
_entity.pdbx_description
1 polymer ?
#
loop_
_entity_poly.entity_id
_entity_poly.type
_entity_poly.pdbx_seq_one_letter_code
_entity_poly.pdbx_strand_id
1 'polypeptide(L)'
;HKTMTETDVEEKFKQILIIFKYIDDKDIFEKFYGKMLVKRLIHELSVSHDDEKSMIMKLKDICGLQYTSKCEQILQDIDVSKTLTDDYRNDIVDFSVKVLSSNSWPFSLLQNIILSTELKATFDSFQDFYISRHHGRKLIWIYEHSKGELQLQTDSTEKKYKLLVSTYQMIVLLLFNEKVHWTVGKIQKKTQIQFEFLVQVLCSLLKSKILFSKEISDIKMNHIIEFNDEFQNNEFRINLNEPLKSNKQKDLQHLNQSIDEDRKL
;
A
#
# COMPACT_ATOMS: atom_id res chain seq x y z
N HIS A 1 -5.77 -0.73 -26.06
CA HIS A 1 -4.88 0.35 -25.61
C HIS A 1 -3.60 0.27 -26.42
N LYS A 2 -3.26 1.32 -27.18
CA LYS A 2 -2.00 1.37 -27.95
C LYS A 2 -0.88 1.62 -26.93
N THR A 3 0.01 0.65 -26.74
CA THR A 3 1.21 0.84 -25.91
C THR A 3 2.04 1.95 -26.57
N MET A 4 2.25 3.06 -25.87
CA MET A 4 3.11 4.14 -26.36
C MET A 4 4.54 3.63 -26.47
N THR A 5 5.25 4.05 -27.51
CA THR A 5 6.69 3.78 -27.62
C THR A 5 7.49 4.74 -26.73
N GLU A 6 8.72 4.38 -26.38
CA GLU A 6 9.62 5.25 -25.60
C GLU A 6 9.78 6.63 -26.25
N THR A 7 9.88 6.68 -27.57
CA THR A 7 9.93 7.94 -28.35
C THR A 7 8.67 8.78 -28.15
N ASP A 8 7.48 8.16 -28.17
CA ASP A 8 6.21 8.87 -27.96
C ASP A 8 6.12 9.46 -26.54
N VAL A 9 6.65 8.75 -25.54
CA VAL A 9 6.67 9.21 -24.13
C VAL A 9 7.60 10.41 -23.98
N GLU A 10 8.80 10.34 -24.54
CA GLU A 10 9.78 11.43 -24.53
C GLU A 10 9.26 12.70 -25.22
N GLU A 11 8.56 12.57 -26.34
CA GLU A 11 7.92 13.72 -27.01
C GLU A 11 6.83 14.35 -26.12
N LYS A 12 6.00 13.54 -25.46
CA LYS A 12 4.99 14.06 -24.54
C LYS A 12 5.61 14.75 -23.33
N PHE A 13 6.70 14.22 -22.77
CA PHE A 13 7.42 14.89 -21.69
C PHE A 13 7.89 16.27 -22.12
N LYS A 14 8.50 16.40 -23.31
CA LYS A 14 8.91 17.71 -23.84
C LYS A 14 7.74 18.68 -23.95
N GLN A 15 6.58 18.24 -24.46
CA GLN A 15 5.39 19.08 -24.58
C GLN A 15 4.84 19.52 -23.21
N ILE A 16 4.75 18.60 -22.24
CA ILE A 16 4.29 18.89 -20.88
C ILE A 16 5.24 19.90 -20.22
N LEU A 17 6.55 19.74 -20.41
CA LEU A 17 7.55 20.62 -19.80
C LEU A 17 7.53 22.04 -20.39
N ILE A 18 7.09 22.22 -21.64
CA ILE A 18 6.85 23.56 -22.20
C ILE A 18 5.75 24.26 -21.41
N ILE A 19 4.63 23.58 -21.15
CA ILE A 19 3.52 24.13 -20.36
C ILE A 19 3.97 24.39 -18.92
N PHE A 20 4.69 23.44 -18.31
CA PHE A 20 5.18 23.53 -16.94
C PHE A 20 6.06 24.77 -16.70
N LYS A 21 6.84 25.22 -17.68
CA LYS A 21 7.65 26.44 -17.57
C LYS A 21 6.81 27.69 -17.25
N TYR A 22 5.58 27.74 -17.76
CA TYR A 22 4.64 28.85 -17.56
C TYR A 22 3.78 28.73 -16.30
N ILE A 23 3.94 27.68 -15.50
CA ILE A 23 3.23 27.53 -14.23
C ILE A 23 3.97 28.35 -13.16
N ASP A 24 3.24 29.20 -12.43
CA ASP A 24 3.81 30.00 -11.34
C ASP A 24 4.01 29.16 -10.06
N ASP A 25 2.97 28.45 -9.63
CA ASP A 25 2.96 27.61 -8.42
C ASP A 25 3.66 26.23 -8.61
N LYS A 26 4.96 26.26 -8.95
CA LYS A 26 5.75 25.03 -9.20
C LYS A 26 5.92 24.17 -7.96
N ASP A 27 5.94 24.77 -6.77
CA ASP A 27 5.97 24.08 -5.47
C ASP A 27 4.73 23.19 -5.24
N ILE A 28 3.53 23.65 -5.64
CA ILE A 28 2.32 22.84 -5.61
C ILE A 28 2.48 21.64 -6.54
N PHE A 29 2.95 21.87 -7.76
CA PHE A 29 3.20 20.79 -8.71
C PHE A 29 4.18 19.76 -8.12
N GLU A 30 5.28 20.19 -7.51
CA GLU A 30 6.27 19.31 -6.87
C GLU A 30 5.62 18.37 -5.86
N LYS A 31 4.77 18.92 -4.97
CA LYS A 31 4.10 18.18 -3.90
C LYS A 31 3.12 17.13 -4.46
N PHE A 32 2.29 17.52 -5.43
CA PHE A 32 1.36 16.60 -6.08
C PHE A 32 2.10 15.55 -6.92
N TYR A 33 3.12 15.95 -7.67
CA TYR A 33 3.93 15.05 -8.48
C TYR A 33 4.65 14.02 -7.60
N GLY A 34 5.31 14.46 -6.53
CA GLY A 34 5.97 13.59 -5.55
C GLY A 34 5.01 12.59 -4.91
N LYS A 35 3.82 13.04 -4.48
CA LYS A 35 2.78 12.12 -3.96
C LYS A 35 2.37 11.06 -5.00
N MET A 36 2.18 11.47 -6.26
CA MET A 36 1.78 10.55 -7.32
C MET A 36 2.92 9.60 -7.71
N LEU A 37 4.17 10.06 -7.69
CA LEU A 37 5.35 9.23 -7.89
C LEU A 37 5.44 8.13 -6.83
N VAL A 38 5.36 8.51 -5.55
CA VAL A 38 5.33 7.58 -4.41
C VAL A 38 4.25 6.51 -4.62
N LYS A 39 3.03 6.95 -4.95
CA LYS A 39 1.91 6.04 -5.21
C LYS A 39 2.20 5.07 -6.35
N ARG A 40 2.78 5.54 -7.46
CA ARG A 40 3.12 4.67 -8.60
C ARG A 40 4.21 3.66 -8.23
N LEU A 41 5.23 4.07 -7.48
CA LEU A 41 6.34 3.20 -7.09
C LEU A 41 5.95 2.13 -6.07
N ILE A 42 5.17 2.49 -5.05
CA ILE A 42 4.69 1.52 -4.04
C ILE A 42 3.75 0.48 -4.64
N HIS A 43 2.83 0.92 -5.49
CA HIS A 43 1.81 0.04 -6.08
C HIS A 43 2.24 -0.58 -7.41
N GLU A 44 3.48 -0.35 -7.85
CA GLU A 44 4.06 -0.89 -9.09
C GLU A 44 3.22 -0.53 -10.33
N LEU A 45 2.75 0.72 -10.37
CA LEU A 45 1.95 1.28 -11.46
C LEU A 45 2.78 2.03 -12.50
N SER A 46 4.08 2.22 -12.25
CA SER A 46 5.01 2.82 -13.20
C SER A 46 5.20 1.89 -14.39
N VAL A 47 5.07 2.44 -15.60
CA VAL A 47 5.24 1.67 -16.85
C VAL A 47 6.71 1.34 -17.09
N SER A 48 7.59 2.32 -16.82
CA SER A 48 9.04 2.19 -16.96
C SER A 48 9.72 2.97 -15.83
N HIS A 49 10.70 2.33 -15.19
CA HIS A 49 11.53 2.99 -14.18
C HIS A 49 12.47 4.03 -14.79
N ASP A 50 12.91 3.80 -16.03
CA ASP A 50 13.78 4.72 -16.77
C ASP A 50 13.02 5.97 -17.21
N ASP A 51 11.73 5.86 -17.53
CA ASP A 51 10.88 7.01 -17.83
C ASP A 51 10.68 7.91 -16.60
N GLU A 52 10.51 7.32 -15.41
CA GLU A 52 10.40 8.08 -14.15
C GLU A 52 11.71 8.84 -13.87
N LYS A 53 12.86 8.16 -14.05
CA LYS A 53 14.20 8.78 -13.97
C LYS A 53 14.36 9.92 -14.97
N SER A 54 14.01 9.69 -16.24
CA SER A 54 14.10 10.70 -17.30
C SER A 54 13.26 11.93 -16.98
N MET A 55 12.00 11.76 -16.57
CA MET A 55 11.13 12.88 -16.21
C MET A 55 11.69 13.70 -15.06
N ILE A 56 12.22 13.06 -14.01
CA ILE A 56 12.84 13.75 -12.87
C ILE A 56 14.11 14.50 -13.30
N MET A 57 14.95 13.91 -14.15
CA MET A 57 16.12 14.61 -14.70
C MET A 57 15.72 15.86 -15.50
N LYS A 58 14.66 15.78 -16.32
CA LYS A 58 14.19 16.96 -17.06
C LYS A 58 13.60 18.04 -16.13
N LEU A 59 12.93 17.66 -15.04
CA LEU A 59 12.47 18.61 -14.03
C LEU A 59 13.65 19.28 -13.30
N LYS A 60 14.72 18.52 -13.04
CA LYS A 60 15.96 19.03 -12.45
C LYS A 60 16.63 20.08 -13.33
N ASP A 61 16.65 19.88 -14.65
CA ASP A 61 17.22 20.85 -15.59
C ASP A 61 16.47 22.19 -15.61
N ILE A 62 15.16 22.18 -15.30
CA ILE A 62 14.31 23.39 -15.32
C ILE A 62 14.29 24.08 -13.94
N CYS A 63 14.18 23.32 -12.86
CA CYS A 63 13.93 23.83 -11.50
C CYS A 63 15.15 23.72 -10.57
N GLY A 64 16.20 23.04 -10.98
CA GLY A 64 17.41 22.82 -10.20
C GLY A 64 17.35 21.63 -9.25
N LEU A 65 18.50 21.37 -8.61
CA LEU A 65 18.76 20.23 -7.73
C LEU A 65 17.84 20.14 -6.51
N GLN A 66 17.56 21.28 -5.86
CA GLN A 66 16.78 21.29 -4.61
C GLN A 66 15.35 20.79 -4.84
N TYR A 67 14.77 21.17 -5.98
CA TYR A 67 13.40 20.83 -6.38
C TYR A 67 13.21 19.31 -6.60
N THR A 68 14.21 18.62 -7.15
CA THR A 68 14.10 17.18 -7.44
C THR A 68 14.70 16.28 -6.38
N SER A 69 15.45 16.84 -5.43
CA SER A 69 16.21 16.09 -4.40
C SER A 69 15.42 14.98 -3.73
N LYS A 70 14.18 15.25 -3.29
CA LYS A 70 13.31 14.26 -2.65
C LYS A 70 12.89 13.13 -3.61
N CYS A 71 12.52 13.48 -4.84
CA CYS A 71 12.12 12.50 -5.84
C CYS A 71 13.30 11.62 -6.28
N GLU A 72 14.50 12.19 -6.38
CA GLU A 72 15.74 11.45 -6.66
C GLU A 72 16.06 10.45 -5.53
N GLN A 73 15.94 10.88 -4.26
CA GLN A 73 16.13 9.99 -3.11
C GLN A 73 15.08 8.87 -3.06
N ILE A 74 13.81 9.17 -3.39
CA ILE A 74 12.74 8.18 -3.49
C ILE A 74 13.08 7.08 -4.52
N LEU A 75 13.57 7.46 -5.71
CA LEU A 75 13.99 6.49 -6.71
C LEU A 75 15.19 5.67 -6.26
N GLN A 76 16.17 6.31 -5.62
CA GLN A 76 17.35 5.61 -5.09
C GLN A 76 16.96 4.59 -4.01
N ASP A 77 16.03 4.94 -3.11
CA ASP A 77 15.53 4.02 -2.08
C ASP A 77 14.87 2.78 -2.72
N ILE A 78 14.12 2.95 -3.82
CA ILE A 78 13.52 1.82 -4.55
C ILE A 78 14.59 0.91 -5.17
N ASP A 79 15.60 1.49 -5.82
CA ASP A 79 16.71 0.73 -6.42
C ASP A 79 17.46 -0.09 -5.35
N VAL A 80 17.85 0.56 -4.25
CA VAL A 80 18.55 -0.10 -3.13
C VAL A 80 17.68 -1.18 -2.50
N SER A 81 16.39 -0.90 -2.32
CA SER A 81 15.49 -1.87 -1.71
C SER A 81 15.25 -3.08 -2.58
N LYS A 82 15.29 -2.95 -3.92
CA LYS A 82 15.14 -4.11 -4.81
C LYS A 82 16.28 -5.09 -4.61
N THR A 83 17.52 -4.60 -4.56
CA THR A 83 18.71 -5.43 -4.27
C THR A 83 18.60 -6.09 -2.90
N LEU A 84 18.16 -5.35 -1.87
CA LEU A 84 17.97 -5.90 -0.53
C LEU A 84 16.93 -7.02 -0.48
N THR A 85 15.84 -6.89 -1.25
CA THR A 85 14.80 -7.92 -1.35
C THR A 85 15.30 -9.14 -2.11
N ASP A 86 16.06 -8.97 -3.19
CA ASP A 86 16.65 -10.07 -3.95
C ASP A 86 17.67 -10.87 -3.12
N ASP A 87 18.38 -10.20 -2.21
CA ASP A 87 19.31 -10.81 -1.26
C ASP A 87 18.63 -11.59 -0.14
N TYR A 88 17.38 -11.26 0.18
CA TYR A 88 16.62 -11.93 1.23
C TYR A 88 15.86 -13.12 0.65
N ARG A 89 16.07 -14.30 1.23
CA ARG A 89 15.33 -15.51 0.88
C ARG A 89 14.49 -15.96 2.05
N ASN A 90 13.21 -16.18 1.79
CA ASN A 90 12.27 -16.73 2.75
C ASN A 90 11.68 -18.02 2.18
N ASP A 91 11.90 -19.13 2.88
CA ASP A 91 11.45 -20.45 2.42
C ASP A 91 9.97 -20.71 2.71
N ILE A 92 9.35 -19.89 3.56
CA ILE A 92 7.98 -20.10 4.06
C ILE A 92 6.93 -19.47 3.13
N VAL A 93 7.14 -18.21 2.73
CA VAL A 93 6.24 -17.46 1.85
C VAL A 93 7.04 -16.62 0.87
N ASP A 94 6.50 -16.45 -0.33
CA ASP A 94 7.01 -15.47 -1.30
C ASP A 94 6.84 -14.07 -0.70
N PHE A 95 7.97 -13.43 -0.39
CA PHE A 95 8.02 -12.19 0.38
C PHE A 95 8.83 -11.14 -0.37
N SER A 96 8.20 -9.99 -0.62
CA SER A 96 8.85 -8.83 -1.20
C SER A 96 8.64 -7.62 -0.28
N VAL A 97 9.69 -6.83 -0.10
CA VAL A 97 9.68 -5.68 0.80
C VAL A 97 10.27 -4.45 0.12
N LYS A 98 9.80 -3.28 0.56
CA LYS A 98 10.36 -1.99 0.17
C LYS A 98 10.85 -1.27 1.42
N VAL A 99 12.17 -1.17 1.59
CA VAL A 99 12.82 -0.47 2.71
C VAL A 99 13.16 0.95 2.28
N LEU A 100 12.54 1.92 2.96
CA LEU A 100 12.47 3.31 2.52
C LEU A 100 13.01 4.24 3.60
N SER A 101 13.64 5.34 3.21
CA SER A 101 14.14 6.34 4.16
C SER A 101 12.99 7.16 4.75
N SER A 102 12.95 7.33 6.08
CA SER A 102 11.84 8.03 6.75
C SER A 102 11.69 9.50 6.34
N ASN A 103 12.76 10.14 5.88
CA ASN A 103 12.79 11.59 5.64
C ASN A 103 12.31 11.97 4.24
N SER A 104 12.29 11.02 3.31
CA SER A 104 12.01 11.28 1.89
C SER A 104 10.59 10.89 1.49
N TRP A 105 9.95 10.03 2.28
CA TRP A 105 8.66 9.45 1.96
C TRP A 105 7.54 10.06 2.82
N PRO A 106 6.41 10.46 2.22
CA PRO A 106 5.33 11.17 2.91
C PRO A 106 4.40 10.22 3.68
N PHE A 107 4.95 9.15 4.27
CA PHE A 107 4.15 8.20 5.04
C PHE A 107 4.03 8.65 6.48
N SER A 108 2.79 8.77 6.94
CA SER A 108 2.53 8.96 8.37
C SER A 108 2.66 7.62 9.09
N LEU A 109 3.28 7.64 10.27
CA LEU A 109 3.30 6.47 11.13
C LEU A 109 1.90 6.26 11.70
N LEU A 110 1.22 5.24 11.21
CA LEU A 110 -0.07 4.83 11.73
C LEU A 110 0.05 3.68 12.74
N GLN A 111 -1.06 3.47 13.43
CA GLN A 111 -1.20 2.71 14.66
C GLN A 111 -0.66 1.27 14.63
N ASN A 112 -0.37 0.79 15.85
CA ASN A 112 -0.06 -0.60 16.13
C ASN A 112 -1.25 -1.50 15.76
N ILE A 113 -1.05 -2.36 14.77
CA ILE A 113 -1.88 -3.54 14.55
C ILE A 113 -1.24 -4.75 15.22
N ILE A 114 -2.05 -5.77 15.51
CA ILE A 114 -1.55 -7.09 15.90
C ILE A 114 -1.56 -7.98 14.66
N LEU A 115 -0.37 -8.41 14.23
CA LEU A 115 -0.22 -9.39 13.17
C LEU A 115 -0.58 -10.79 13.69
N SER A 116 -1.13 -11.61 12.79
CA SER A 116 -1.28 -13.04 13.06
C SER A 116 0.08 -13.73 13.15
N THR A 117 0.12 -14.89 13.81
CA THR A 117 1.34 -15.67 14.03
C THR A 117 2.06 -16.03 12.73
N GLU A 118 1.29 -16.34 11.69
CA GLU A 118 1.79 -16.75 10.38
C GLU A 118 2.55 -15.61 9.69
N LEU A 119 2.01 -14.39 9.79
CA LEU A 119 2.65 -13.21 9.21
C LEU A 119 3.85 -12.78 10.03
N LYS A 120 3.70 -12.73 11.35
CA LYS A 120 4.72 -12.23 12.27
C LYS A 120 6.08 -12.93 12.08
N ALA A 121 6.09 -14.25 11.90
CA ALA A 121 7.33 -15.00 11.66
C ALA A 121 8.13 -14.48 10.46
N THR A 122 7.44 -14.13 9.36
CA THR A 122 8.10 -13.60 8.15
C THR A 122 8.65 -12.20 8.37
N PHE A 123 7.87 -11.33 9.03
CA PHE A 123 8.30 -9.97 9.35
C PHE A 123 9.48 -9.93 10.33
N ASP A 124 9.44 -10.77 11.38
CA ASP A 124 10.52 -10.89 12.36
C ASP A 124 11.80 -11.44 11.70
N SER A 125 11.68 -12.48 10.87
CA SER A 125 12.80 -13.03 10.09
C SER A 125 13.48 -11.98 9.20
N PHE A 126 12.70 -11.17 8.48
CA PHE A 126 13.27 -10.08 7.68
C PHE A 126 13.91 -9.00 8.54
N GLN A 127 13.31 -8.68 9.69
CA GLN A 127 13.85 -7.69 10.61
C GLN A 127 15.22 -8.10 11.14
N ASP A 128 15.39 -9.36 11.54
CA ASP A 128 16.66 -9.90 12.01
C ASP A 128 17.72 -9.89 10.91
N PHE A 129 17.35 -10.30 9.70
CA PHE A 129 18.20 -10.19 8.51
C PHE A 129 18.67 -8.74 8.28
N TYR A 130 17.77 -7.77 8.33
CA TYR A 130 18.10 -6.37 8.08
C TYR A 130 19.03 -5.79 9.15
N ILE A 131 18.73 -6.01 10.43
CA ILE A 131 19.50 -5.47 11.55
C ILE A 131 20.91 -6.06 11.58
N SER A 132 21.07 -7.33 11.19
CA SER A 132 22.39 -7.99 11.10
C SER A 132 23.33 -7.34 10.08
N ARG A 133 22.78 -6.71 9.03
CA ARG A 133 23.53 -6.02 7.97
C ARG A 133 23.64 -4.52 8.20
N HIS A 134 22.66 -3.93 8.89
CA HIS A 134 22.53 -2.49 9.07
C HIS A 134 22.43 -2.09 10.55
N HIS A 135 23.56 -2.18 11.25
CA HIS A 135 23.67 -1.79 12.66
C HIS A 135 23.25 -0.33 12.89
N GLY A 136 22.54 -0.09 14.00
CA GLY A 136 22.09 1.25 14.40
C GLY A 136 20.85 1.77 13.68
N ARG A 137 20.24 0.97 12.79
CA ARG A 137 18.95 1.31 12.16
C ARG A 137 17.80 0.58 12.83
N LYS A 138 16.61 1.19 12.76
CA LYS A 138 15.35 0.62 13.23
C LYS A 138 14.35 0.61 12.10
N LEU A 139 13.76 -0.56 11.83
CA LEU A 139 12.65 -0.69 10.89
C LEU A 139 11.34 -0.31 11.55
N ILE A 140 10.47 0.35 10.78
CA ILE A 140 9.09 0.62 11.15
C ILE A 140 8.21 0.16 9.99
N TRP A 141 7.29 -0.75 10.26
CA TRP A 141 6.43 -1.36 9.26
C TRP A 141 5.22 -0.48 8.96
N ILE A 142 4.94 -0.25 7.67
CA ILE A 142 3.80 0.55 7.20
C ILE A 142 2.79 -0.40 6.54
N TYR A 143 1.98 -1.04 7.38
CA TYR A 143 1.05 -2.09 6.95
C TYR A 143 -0.10 -1.60 6.06
N GLU A 144 -0.42 -0.31 6.10
CA GLU A 144 -1.47 0.28 5.27
C GLU A 144 -1.19 0.13 3.77
N HIS A 145 0.09 0.19 3.38
CA HIS A 145 0.52 0.02 1.99
C HIS A 145 0.94 -1.42 1.66
N SER A 146 0.85 -2.32 2.63
CA SER A 146 1.18 -3.72 2.46
C SER A 146 -0.01 -4.51 1.91
N LYS A 147 0.30 -5.47 1.04
CA LYS A 147 -0.65 -6.35 0.34
C LYS A 147 -0.12 -7.77 0.31
N GLY A 148 -1.00 -8.74 0.17
CA GLY A 148 -0.62 -10.15 0.07
C GLY A 148 -1.64 -10.97 -0.70
N GLU A 149 -1.25 -12.20 -1.04
CA GLU A 149 -2.12 -13.21 -1.62
C GLU A 149 -2.46 -14.26 -0.56
N LEU A 150 -3.75 -14.50 -0.31
CA LEU A 150 -4.22 -15.59 0.52
C LEU A 150 -4.87 -16.67 -0.32
N GLN A 151 -4.65 -17.93 0.03
CA GLN A 151 -5.41 -19.03 -0.53
C GLN A 151 -6.63 -19.32 0.35
N LEU A 152 -7.81 -19.14 -0.22
CA LEU A 152 -9.08 -19.48 0.41
C LEU A 152 -9.53 -20.85 -0.06
N GLN A 153 -9.84 -21.72 0.90
CA GLN A 153 -10.47 -23.01 0.68
C GLN A 153 -11.64 -23.12 1.66
N THR A 154 -12.81 -23.52 1.17
CA THR A 154 -13.98 -23.79 2.01
C THR A 154 -14.16 -25.29 2.16
N ASP A 155 -14.86 -25.73 3.21
CA ASP A 155 -15.12 -27.16 3.41
C ASP A 155 -16.20 -27.64 2.43
N SER A 156 -17.14 -26.76 2.08
CA SER A 156 -18.22 -27.04 1.13
C SER A 156 -17.76 -27.15 -0.34
N THR A 157 -16.57 -26.67 -0.70
CA THR A 157 -16.09 -26.73 -2.09
C THR A 157 -14.62 -27.13 -2.18
N GLU A 158 -14.27 -28.05 -3.09
CA GLU A 158 -12.86 -28.38 -3.37
C GLU A 158 -12.12 -27.26 -4.12
N LYS A 159 -12.80 -26.16 -4.46
CA LYS A 159 -12.21 -25.05 -5.21
C LYS A 159 -11.34 -24.20 -4.29
N LYS A 160 -10.12 -23.93 -4.77
CA LYS A 160 -9.18 -23.02 -4.13
C LYS A 160 -9.23 -21.67 -4.84
N TYR A 161 -9.49 -20.61 -4.07
CA TYR A 161 -9.49 -19.23 -4.55
C TYR A 161 -8.22 -18.51 -4.08
N LYS A 162 -7.71 -17.60 -4.91
CA LYS A 162 -6.60 -16.69 -4.58
C LYS A 162 -7.17 -15.31 -4.33
N LEU A 163 -7.03 -14.82 -3.11
CA LEU A 163 -7.49 -13.49 -2.70
C LEU A 163 -6.30 -12.54 -2.68
N LEU A 164 -6.34 -11.48 -3.48
CA LEU A 164 -5.42 -10.35 -3.34
C LEU A 164 -6.03 -9.36 -2.35
N VAL A 165 -5.37 -9.20 -1.21
CA VAL A 165 -5.91 -8.51 -0.03
C VAL A 165 -4.89 -7.55 0.56
N SER A 166 -5.37 -6.50 1.23
CA SER A 166 -4.52 -5.67 2.08
C SER A 166 -4.13 -6.41 3.36
N THR A 167 -3.07 -5.99 4.04
CA THR A 167 -2.68 -6.61 5.32
C THR A 167 -3.78 -6.54 6.37
N TYR A 168 -4.60 -5.48 6.37
CA TYR A 168 -5.76 -5.39 7.28
C TYR A 168 -6.85 -6.42 6.97
N GLN A 169 -7.12 -6.67 5.69
CA GLN A 169 -8.02 -7.75 5.28
C GLN A 169 -7.43 -9.12 5.64
N MET A 170 -6.13 -9.32 5.46
CA MET A 170 -5.44 -10.58 5.78
C MET A 170 -5.59 -10.94 7.26
N ILE A 171 -5.23 -10.02 8.17
CA ILE A 171 -5.30 -10.30 9.62
C ILE A 171 -6.73 -10.56 10.10
N VAL A 172 -7.74 -9.94 9.46
CA VAL A 172 -9.15 -10.21 9.77
C VAL A 172 -9.57 -11.59 9.27
N LEU A 173 -9.22 -11.96 8.03
CA LEU A 173 -9.57 -13.26 7.45
C LEU A 173 -8.92 -14.42 8.20
N LEU A 174 -7.66 -14.27 8.64
CA LEU A 174 -6.94 -15.32 9.37
C LEU A 174 -7.57 -15.64 10.73
N LEU A 175 -8.34 -14.73 11.35
CA LEU A 175 -9.09 -15.03 12.57
C LEU A 175 -10.15 -16.11 12.37
N PHE A 176 -10.66 -16.26 11.15
CA PHE A 176 -11.71 -17.24 10.85
C PHE A 176 -11.18 -18.68 10.77
N ASN A 177 -9.87 -18.87 10.69
CA ASN A 177 -9.24 -20.18 10.85
C ASN A 177 -9.36 -20.71 12.30
N GLU A 178 -9.52 -19.82 13.29
CA GLU A 178 -9.75 -20.23 14.69
C GLU A 178 -11.22 -20.49 14.99
N LYS A 179 -12.13 -19.64 14.45
CA LYS A 179 -13.58 -19.70 14.69
C LYS A 179 -14.35 -19.14 13.51
N VAL A 180 -15.46 -19.81 13.16
CA VAL A 180 -16.35 -19.43 12.05
C VAL A 180 -17.07 -18.10 12.26
N HIS A 181 -17.28 -17.66 13.51
CA HIS A 181 -17.99 -16.42 13.83
C HIS A 181 -17.29 -15.57 14.89
N TRP A 182 -17.33 -14.26 14.69
CA TRP A 182 -16.74 -13.27 15.60
C TRP A 182 -17.63 -12.03 15.71
N THR A 183 -17.72 -11.46 16.92
CA THR A 183 -18.30 -10.12 17.08
C THR A 183 -17.27 -9.06 16.66
N VAL A 184 -17.73 -7.96 16.04
CA VAL A 184 -16.86 -6.86 15.59
C VAL A 184 -15.93 -6.34 16.70
N GLY A 185 -16.42 -6.16 17.92
CA GLY A 185 -15.59 -5.71 19.05
C GLY A 185 -14.49 -6.70 19.46
N LYS A 186 -14.68 -8.01 19.23
CA LYS A 186 -13.63 -9.02 19.46
C LYS A 186 -12.59 -9.00 18.34
N ILE A 187 -13.03 -8.83 17.08
CA ILE A 187 -12.12 -8.64 15.94
C ILE A 187 -11.24 -7.43 16.22
N GLN A 188 -11.83 -6.29 16.59
CA GLN A 188 -11.09 -5.08 16.92
C GLN A 188 -10.07 -5.29 18.04
N LYS A 189 -10.45 -5.96 19.14
CA LYS A 189 -9.51 -6.24 20.24
C LYS A 189 -8.34 -7.12 19.81
N LYS A 190 -8.59 -8.12 18.96
CA LYS A 190 -7.56 -9.04 18.48
C LYS A 190 -6.63 -8.43 17.44
N THR A 191 -7.12 -7.54 16.58
CA THR A 191 -6.33 -6.94 15.48
C THR A 191 -5.79 -5.55 15.81
N GLN A 192 -6.39 -4.85 16.77
CA GLN A 192 -6.12 -3.45 17.14
C GLN A 192 -6.32 -2.44 16.00
N ILE A 193 -7.01 -2.83 14.92
CA ILE A 193 -7.36 -1.88 13.84
C ILE A 193 -8.34 -0.83 14.38
N GLN A 194 -8.14 0.45 14.04
CA GLN A 194 -9.11 1.49 14.36
C GLN A 194 -10.49 1.16 13.80
N PHE A 195 -11.52 1.46 14.56
CA PHE A 195 -12.90 1.12 14.19
C PHE A 195 -13.29 1.68 12.81
N GLU A 196 -12.88 2.91 12.47
CA GLU A 196 -13.13 3.53 11.16
C GLU A 196 -12.59 2.69 9.98
N PHE A 197 -11.38 2.15 10.11
CA PHE A 197 -10.76 1.30 9.09
C PHE A 197 -11.33 -0.12 9.13
N LEU A 198 -11.57 -0.66 10.33
CA LEU A 198 -12.15 -2.00 10.50
C LEU A 198 -13.52 -2.10 9.85
N VAL A 199 -14.38 -1.09 10.00
CA VAL A 199 -15.69 -1.06 9.34
C VAL A 199 -15.54 -1.13 7.82
N GLN A 200 -14.62 -0.37 7.23
CA GLN A 200 -14.39 -0.42 5.78
C GLN A 200 -13.84 -1.76 5.31
N VAL A 201 -12.91 -2.35 6.06
CA VAL A 201 -12.38 -3.70 5.79
C VAL A 201 -13.51 -4.71 5.82
N LEU A 202 -14.33 -4.73 6.87
CA LEU A 202 -15.46 -5.64 6.99
C LEU A 202 -16.50 -5.42 5.89
N CYS A 203 -16.87 -4.17 5.59
CA CYS A 203 -17.77 -3.87 4.48
C CYS A 203 -17.23 -4.39 3.13
N SER A 204 -15.91 -4.30 2.90
CA SER A 204 -15.31 -4.83 1.66
C SER A 204 -15.44 -6.36 1.57
N LEU A 205 -15.23 -7.07 2.68
CA LEU A 205 -15.32 -8.54 2.75
C LEU A 205 -16.77 -9.06 2.76
N LEU A 206 -17.72 -8.28 3.30
CA LEU A 206 -19.15 -8.59 3.24
C LEU A 206 -19.69 -8.39 1.82
N LYS A 207 -19.27 -7.33 1.12
CA LYS A 207 -19.65 -7.08 -0.28
C LYS A 207 -19.12 -8.16 -1.22
N SER A 208 -17.93 -8.70 -0.95
CA SER A 208 -17.39 -9.83 -1.72
C SER A 208 -18.07 -11.16 -1.39
N LYS A 209 -18.96 -11.21 -0.38
CA LYS A 209 -19.67 -12.41 0.11
C LYS A 209 -18.75 -13.49 0.70
N ILE A 210 -17.50 -13.15 1.02
CA ILE A 210 -16.59 -14.06 1.74
C ILE A 210 -16.98 -14.12 3.21
N LEU A 211 -17.42 -12.99 3.76
CA LEU A 211 -18.03 -12.90 5.07
C LEU A 211 -19.53 -12.65 4.94
N PHE A 212 -20.29 -13.08 5.95
CA PHE A 212 -21.71 -12.87 6.09
C PHE A 212 -22.02 -12.10 7.38
N SER A 213 -23.03 -11.25 7.31
CA SER A 213 -23.59 -10.50 8.44
C SER A 213 -25.02 -10.11 8.09
N LYS A 214 -25.89 -10.01 9.09
CA LYS A 214 -27.26 -9.50 8.92
C LYS A 214 -27.27 -8.04 8.44
N GLU A 215 -26.27 -7.27 8.82
CA GLU A 215 -26.10 -5.87 8.43
C GLU A 215 -24.76 -5.64 7.72
N ILE A 216 -24.82 -5.02 6.54
CA ILE A 216 -23.66 -4.81 5.65
C ILE A 216 -23.16 -3.35 5.69
N SER A 217 -24.05 -2.39 5.97
CA SER A 217 -23.79 -0.96 5.80
C SER A 217 -23.54 -0.20 7.11
N ASP A 218 -24.21 -0.58 8.20
CA ASP A 218 -24.11 0.09 9.51
C ASP A 218 -23.49 -0.86 10.55
N ILE A 219 -22.21 -1.19 10.37
CA ILE A 219 -21.54 -2.18 11.23
C ILE A 219 -21.29 -1.58 12.62
N LYS A 220 -21.84 -2.22 13.66
CA LYS A 220 -21.65 -1.88 15.08
C LYS A 220 -20.81 -2.94 15.80
N MET A 221 -20.29 -2.57 16.97
CA MET A 221 -19.39 -3.42 17.77
C MET A 221 -19.99 -4.78 18.20
N ASN A 222 -21.31 -4.82 18.38
CA ASN A 222 -22.05 -6.01 18.79
C ASN A 222 -22.49 -6.91 17.62
N HIS A 223 -22.29 -6.48 16.37
CA HIS A 223 -22.66 -7.29 15.21
C HIS A 223 -21.77 -8.53 15.11
N ILE A 224 -22.37 -9.64 14.71
CA ILE A 224 -21.71 -10.92 14.48
C ILE A 224 -21.38 -11.01 13.00
N ILE A 225 -20.12 -11.28 12.71
CA ILE A 225 -19.60 -11.56 11.38
C ILE A 225 -19.26 -13.03 11.32
N GLU A 226 -19.71 -13.69 10.27
CA GLU A 226 -19.56 -15.13 10.06
C GLU A 226 -18.81 -15.38 8.76
N PHE A 227 -18.01 -16.43 8.71
CA PHE A 227 -17.39 -16.89 7.48
C PHE A 227 -18.42 -17.62 6.61
N ASN A 228 -18.45 -17.31 5.31
CA ASN A 228 -19.35 -17.95 4.37
C ASN A 228 -18.71 -19.22 3.78
N ASP A 229 -19.05 -20.39 4.34
CA ASP A 229 -18.51 -21.66 3.84
C ASP A 229 -19.05 -22.06 2.45
N GLU A 230 -20.24 -21.57 2.09
CA GLU A 230 -20.84 -21.77 0.76
C GLU A 230 -20.35 -20.74 -0.28
N PHE A 231 -19.22 -20.07 -0.02
CA PHE A 231 -18.68 -19.06 -0.93
C PHE A 231 -18.37 -19.65 -2.31
N GLN A 232 -18.94 -19.03 -3.34
CA GLN A 232 -18.67 -19.36 -4.73
C GLN A 232 -18.44 -18.10 -5.55
N ASN A 233 -17.39 -18.14 -6.36
CA ASN A 233 -17.09 -17.11 -7.36
C ASN A 233 -16.70 -17.78 -8.69
N ASN A 234 -17.01 -17.10 -9.80
CA ASN A 234 -16.59 -17.49 -11.14
C ASN A 234 -15.09 -17.25 -11.35
N GLU A 235 -14.54 -16.23 -10.70
CA GLU A 235 -13.11 -15.90 -10.79
C GLU A 235 -12.32 -16.66 -9.72
N PHE A 236 -11.26 -17.36 -10.14
CA PHE A 236 -10.33 -18.03 -9.22
C PHE A 236 -9.41 -17.05 -8.50
N ARG A 237 -9.10 -15.90 -9.11
CA ARG A 237 -8.25 -14.85 -8.53
C ARG A 237 -9.09 -13.60 -8.32
N ILE A 238 -9.32 -13.23 -7.06
CA ILE A 238 -10.23 -12.16 -6.67
C ILE A 238 -9.41 -11.03 -6.07
N ASN A 239 -9.53 -9.83 -6.63
CA ASN A 239 -8.86 -8.65 -6.09
C ASN A 239 -9.78 -7.88 -5.15
N LEU A 240 -9.45 -7.88 -3.85
CA LEU A 240 -10.16 -7.16 -2.79
C LEU A 240 -9.36 -5.96 -2.28
N ASN A 241 -8.11 -5.80 -2.72
CA ASN A 241 -7.21 -4.77 -2.27
C ASN A 241 -7.52 -3.42 -2.93
N GLU A 242 -8.68 -2.85 -2.58
CA GLU A 242 -9.06 -1.50 -2.96
C GLU A 242 -8.64 -0.50 -1.87
N PRO A 243 -8.11 0.67 -2.25
CA PRO A 243 -7.74 1.71 -1.30
C PRO A 243 -8.96 2.19 -0.49
N LEU A 244 -8.83 2.17 0.84
CA LEU A 244 -9.86 2.60 1.77
C LEU A 244 -10.25 4.07 1.50
N LYS A 245 -11.54 4.38 1.62
CA LYS A 245 -12.08 5.72 1.34
C LYS A 245 -11.51 6.77 2.29
N SER A 246 -11.37 6.40 3.56
CA SER A 246 -10.80 7.30 4.58
C SER A 246 -9.36 7.71 4.28
N ASN A 247 -8.54 6.81 3.73
CA ASN A 247 -7.14 7.12 3.41
C ASN A 247 -7.08 8.18 2.30
N LYS A 248 -7.89 8.03 1.24
CA LYS A 248 -7.94 9.02 0.15
C LYS A 248 -8.25 10.43 0.63
N GLN A 249 -9.18 10.56 1.58
CA GLN A 249 -9.57 11.86 2.13
C GLN A 249 -8.48 12.44 3.04
N LYS A 250 -7.93 11.63 3.95
CA LYS A 250 -6.82 12.03 4.84
C LYS A 250 -5.59 12.44 4.03
N ASP A 251 -5.21 11.67 3.02
CA ASP A 251 -4.04 11.95 2.18
C ASP A 251 -4.16 13.28 1.42
N LEU A 252 -5.35 13.64 0.95
CA LEU A 252 -5.59 14.90 0.24
C LEU A 252 -5.55 16.08 1.22
N GLN A 253 -6.16 15.93 2.39
CA GLN A 253 -6.13 16.96 3.44
C GLN A 253 -4.71 17.22 3.93
N HIS A 254 -3.94 16.17 4.24
CA HIS A 254 -2.54 16.29 4.67
C HIS A 254 -1.66 16.93 3.60
N LEU A 255 -1.86 16.58 2.32
CA LEU A 255 -1.10 17.22 1.24
C LEU A 255 -1.37 18.73 1.18
N ASN A 256 -2.64 19.14 1.20
CA ASN A 256 -3.01 20.55 1.14
C ASN A 256 -2.47 21.32 2.37
N GLN A 257 -2.58 20.75 3.57
CA GLN A 257 -2.02 21.33 4.78
C GLN A 257 -0.50 21.51 4.68
N SER A 258 0.22 20.54 4.14
CA SER A 258 1.68 20.63 3.98
C SER A 258 2.12 21.70 2.98
N ILE A 259 1.28 22.01 1.99
CA ILE A 259 1.52 23.11 1.04
C ILE A 259 1.33 24.45 1.75
N ASP A 260 0.25 24.58 2.53
CA ASP A 260 -0.05 25.81 3.26
C ASP A 260 0.98 26.11 4.36
N GLU A 261 1.54 25.08 5.00
CA GLU A 261 2.60 25.21 6.01
C GLU A 261 3.93 25.65 5.39
N ASP A 262 4.35 25.03 4.28
CA ASP A 262 5.61 25.38 3.61
C ASP A 262 5.60 26.81 3.04
N ARG A 263 4.43 27.32 2.63
CA ARG A 263 4.27 28.70 2.12
C ARG A 263 4.22 29.78 3.20
N LYS A 264 4.06 29.39 4.47
CA LYS A 264 4.05 30.30 5.63
C LYS A 264 5.44 30.52 6.23
N LEU A 265 6.39 29.64 5.92
CA LEU A 265 7.80 29.70 6.32
C LEU A 265 8.61 30.57 5.36
#